data_AF-A0A1Q4FCD8-F1
#
_entry.id   AF-A0A1Q4FCD8-F1
#
_cell.length_a   1.000
_cell.length_b   1.000
_cell.length_c   1.000
_cell.angle_alpha   90.00
_cell.angle_beta   90.00
_cell.angle_gamma   90.00
#
_symmetry.space_group_name_H-M   'P 1'
#
loop_
_entity.id
_entity.type
_entity.pdbx_description
1 polymer ?
#
loop_
_entity_poly.entity_id
_entity_poly.type
_entity_poly.pdbx_seq_one_letter_code
_entity_poly.pdbx_strand_id
1 'polypeptide(L)'
;MQRWVKIPDGRFLDANRIAYVGKIETFNRIDEDGTELGLAYAVNLGTDFPREAQINVIGTKDEIFSLLRGILGGTSAPPADQA
;
A
#
# COMPACT_ATOMS: atom_id res chain seq x y z
N MET A 1 1.41 -16.96 11.71
CA MET A 1 0.39 -16.81 10.66
C MET A 1 0.90 -15.77 9.68
N GLN A 2 1.05 -16.13 8.40
CA GLN A 2 1.55 -15.19 7.39
C GLN A 2 0.41 -14.22 7.00
N ARG A 3 0.65 -12.91 6.99
CA ARG A 3 -0.39 -11.89 6.74
C ARG A 3 -0.13 -11.22 5.41
N TRP A 4 -0.83 -11.66 4.37
CA TRP A 4 -0.69 -11.09 3.04
C TRP A 4 -1.57 -9.85 2.88
N VAL A 5 -0.99 -8.75 2.40
CA VAL A 5 -1.70 -7.50 2.06
C VAL A 5 -1.54 -7.22 0.57
N LYS A 6 -2.61 -6.78 -0.08
CA LYS A 6 -2.59 -6.38 -1.49
C LYS A 6 -2.16 -4.91 -1.58
N ILE A 7 -1.19 -4.61 -2.44
CA ILE A 7 -0.81 -3.24 -2.76
C ILE A 7 -1.58 -2.74 -4.01
N PRO A 8 -1.73 -1.42 -4.22
CA PRO A 8 -2.54 -0.84 -5.29
C PRO A 8 -2.16 -1.31 -6.70
N ASP A 9 -0.89 -1.65 -6.93
CA ASP A 9 -0.43 -2.20 -8.22
C ASP A 9 -0.81 -3.67 -8.47
N GLY A 10 -1.54 -4.29 -7.55
CA GLY A 10 -2.04 -5.66 -7.66
C GLY A 10 -1.13 -6.74 -7.06
N ARG A 11 0.11 -6.41 -6.69
CA ARG A 11 1.02 -7.36 -6.02
C ARG A 11 0.58 -7.62 -4.57
N PHE A 12 1.10 -8.70 -4.00
CA PHE A 12 0.91 -9.05 -2.60
C PHE A 12 2.21 -8.94 -1.83
N LEU A 13 2.11 -8.47 -0.59
CA LEU A 13 3.22 -8.27 0.31
C LEU A 13 2.96 -8.97 1.64
N ASP A 14 3.98 -9.62 2.19
CA ASP A 14 3.87 -10.19 3.54
C ASP A 14 4.03 -9.08 4.56
N ALA A 15 2.93 -8.73 5.23
CA ALA A 15 2.89 -7.66 6.22
C ALA A 15 3.75 -7.97 7.46
N ASN A 16 4.14 -9.23 7.69
CA ASN A 16 5.10 -9.56 8.76
C ASN A 16 6.54 -9.15 8.42
N ARG A 17 6.83 -8.84 7.16
CA ARG A 17 8.14 -8.34 6.73
C ARG A 17 8.22 -6.81 6.76
N ILE A 18 7.11 -6.11 6.95
CA ILE A 18 7.15 -4.64 7.00
C ILE A 18 7.80 -4.19 8.31
N ALA A 19 9.00 -3.65 8.20
CA ALA A 19 9.78 -3.10 9.31
C ALA A 19 9.50 -1.59 9.50
N TYR A 20 9.11 -0.89 8.44
CA TYR A 20 8.91 0.56 8.47
C TYR A 20 7.75 1.00 7.57
N VAL A 21 6.94 1.94 8.07
CA VAL A 21 5.93 2.67 7.30
C VAL A 21 6.29 4.15 7.34
N GLY A 22 6.56 4.71 6.18
CA GLY A 22 6.92 6.11 6.03
C GLY A 22 5.75 7.06 6.16
N LYS A 23 6.07 8.36 6.16
CA LYS A 23 5.07 9.42 6.09
C LYS A 23 4.28 9.28 4.78
N ILE A 24 2.97 9.53 4.87
CA ILE A 24 2.11 9.62 3.70
C ILE A 24 2.37 10.94 2.98
N GLU A 25 2.68 10.85 1.70
CA GLU A 25 2.86 11.97 0.80
C GLU A 25 1.64 12.11 -0.12
N THR A 26 1.27 13.34 -0.47
CA THR A 26 0.13 13.64 -1.33
C THR A 26 0.53 14.57 -2.45
N PHE A 27 0.09 14.27 -3.66
CA PHE A 27 0.40 15.06 -4.86
C PHE A 27 -0.72 14.94 -5.90
N ASN A 28 -0.84 15.91 -6.79
CA ASN A 28 -1.75 15.80 -7.93
C ASN A 28 -1.18 14.82 -8.95
N ARG A 29 -1.96 13.82 -9.32
CA ARG A 29 -1.65 12.92 -10.42
C ARG A 29 -2.18 13.51 -11.70
N ILE A 30 -1.32 13.60 -12.70
CA ILE A 30 -1.65 14.11 -14.03
C ILE A 30 -1.36 12.97 -15.00
N ASP A 31 -2.29 12.72 -15.92
CA ASP A 31 -2.10 11.74 -16.98
C ASP A 31 -1.12 12.26 -18.06
N GLU A 32 -0.72 11.38 -18.98
CA GLU A 32 0.16 11.70 -20.10
C GLU A 32 -0.40 12.85 -20.99
N ASP A 33 -1.72 12.95 -21.08
CA ASP A 33 -2.43 13.99 -21.83
C ASP A 33 -2.61 15.31 -21.03
N GLY A 34 -2.03 15.42 -19.82
CA GLY A 34 -2.15 16.62 -19.00
C GLY A 34 -3.48 16.74 -18.22
N THR A 35 -4.30 15.69 -18.22
CA THR A 35 -5.56 15.66 -17.48
C THR A 35 -5.30 15.38 -15.99
N GLU A 36 -5.88 16.19 -15.09
CA GLU A 36 -5.82 15.90 -13.66
C GLU A 36 -6.64 14.64 -13.32
N LEU A 37 -5.95 13.61 -12.81
CA LEU A 37 -6.55 12.37 -12.31
C LEU A 37 -6.90 12.45 -10.82
N GLY A 38 -6.68 13.62 -10.21
CA GLY A 38 -6.96 13.91 -8.80
C GLY A 38 -5.76 13.68 -7.87
N LEU A 39 -6.05 13.64 -6.57
CA LEU A 39 -5.05 13.57 -5.52
C LEU A 39 -4.58 12.12 -5.30
N ALA A 40 -3.30 11.87 -5.53
CA ALA A 40 -2.65 10.59 -5.24
C ALA A 40 -1.99 10.60 -3.86
N TYR A 41 -1.88 9.42 -3.28
CA TYR A 41 -1.25 9.16 -1.99
C TYR A 41 -0.09 8.21 -2.21
N ALA A 42 1.07 8.53 -1.65
CA ALA A 42 2.24 7.67 -1.64
C ALA A 42 2.68 7.35 -0.21
N VAL A 43 3.16 6.13 -0.01
CA VAL A 43 3.78 5.69 1.24
C VAL A 43 5.00 4.85 0.92
N ASN A 44 6.13 5.19 1.55
CA ASN A 44 7.32 4.37 1.50
C ASN A 44 7.22 3.23 2.53
N LEU A 45 7.42 1.99 2.11
CA LEU A 45 7.41 0.81 2.99
C LEU A 45 8.79 0.17 2.99
N GLY A 46 9.35 -0.06 4.17
CA GLY A 46 10.53 -0.90 4.35
C GLY A 46 10.10 -2.35 4.60
N THR A 47 10.43 -3.27 3.71
CA THR A 47 10.12 -4.71 3.83
C THR A 47 11.21 -5.50 4.57
N ASP A 48 12.28 -4.83 4.99
CA ASP A 48 13.33 -5.31 5.88
C ASP A 48 14.15 -4.09 6.34
N PHE A 49 15.18 -4.27 7.17
CA PHE A 49 16.06 -3.22 7.66
C PHE A 49 17.12 -2.71 6.65
N PRO A 50 17.61 -3.50 5.67
CA PRO A 50 18.48 -2.99 4.60
C PRO A 50 17.84 -1.87 3.78
N ARG A 51 18.64 -0.89 3.36
CA ARG A 51 18.17 0.28 2.59
C ARG A 51 17.57 -0.12 1.24
N GLU A 52 18.06 -1.23 0.67
CA GLU A 52 17.68 -1.74 -0.65
C GLU A 52 16.31 -2.43 -0.62
N ALA A 53 15.78 -2.74 0.57
CA ALA A 53 14.50 -3.40 0.77
C ALA A 53 13.37 -2.39 1.05
N GLN A 54 13.30 -1.32 0.25
CA GLN A 54 12.28 -0.28 0.33
C GLN A 54 11.44 -0.25 -0.93
N ILE A 55 10.14 -0.04 -0.79
CA ILE A 55 9.21 0.11 -1.90
C ILE A 55 8.37 1.38 -1.71
N ASN A 56 8.19 2.13 -2.79
CA ASN A 56 7.23 3.22 -2.80
C ASN A 56 5.89 2.70 -3.33
N VAL A 57 4.84 2.88 -2.55
CA VAL A 57 3.50 2.43 -2.92
C VAL A 57 2.63 3.65 -3.16
N ILE A 58 2.06 3.74 -4.36
CA ILE A 58 1.25 4.86 -4.81
C ILE A 58 -0.15 4.35 -5.14
N GLY A 59 -1.18 5.07 -4.69
CA GLY A 59 -2.57 4.74 -4.99
C GLY A 59 -3.52 5.87 -4.66
N THR A 60 -4.81 5.57 -4.76
CA THR A 60 -5.88 6.43 -4.25
C THR A 60 -5.90 6.42 -2.72
N LYS A 61 -6.64 7.36 -2.13
CA LYS A 61 -6.82 7.45 -0.68
C LYS A 61 -7.30 6.12 -0.07
N ASP A 62 -8.32 5.52 -0.67
CA ASP A 62 -8.98 4.34 -0.11
C ASP A 62 -8.10 3.10 -0.20
N GLU A 63 -7.33 2.96 -1.28
CA GLU A 63 -6.38 1.86 -1.45
C GLU A 63 -5.23 1.94 -0.42
N ILE A 64 -4.62 3.12 -0.26
CA ILE A 64 -3.56 3.32 0.73
C ILE A 64 -4.10 3.14 2.15
N PHE A 65 -5.31 3.62 2.45
CA PHE A 65 -5.90 3.45 3.77
C PHE A 65 -6.23 1.98 4.08
N SER A 66 -6.74 1.24 3.09
CA SER A 66 -6.99 -0.20 3.19
C SER A 66 -5.69 -0.98 3.42
N LEU A 67 -4.64 -0.66 2.66
CA LEU A 67 -3.31 -1.22 2.84
C LEU A 67 -2.79 -0.99 4.27
N LEU A 68 -2.82 0.26 4.76
CA LEU A 68 -2.35 0.60 6.10
C LEU A 68 -3.14 -0.12 7.19
N ARG A 69 -4.47 -0.26 7.05
CA ARG A 69 -5.26 -1.07 7.97
C ARG A 69 -4.85 -2.54 7.97
N GLY A 70 -4.63 -3.13 6.80
CA GLY A 70 -4.15 -4.51 6.67
C GLY A 70 -2.77 -4.72 7.30
N ILE A 71 -1.88 -3.73 7.16
CA ILE A 71 -0.55 -3.75 7.79
C ILE A 71 -0.68 -3.68 9.31
N LEU A 72 -1.51 -2.78 9.85
CA LEU A 72 -1.68 -2.58 11.29
C LEU A 72 -2.50 -3.69 11.98
N GLY A 73 -2.95 -4.71 11.24
CA GLY A 73 -3.73 -5.82 11.79
C GLY A 73 -5.21 -5.48 12.01
N GLY A 74 -5.70 -4.38 11.44
CA GLY A 74 -7.13 -4.06 11.38
C GLY A 74 -7.83 -5.00 10.41
N THR A 75 -8.16 -6.22 10.88
CA THR A 75 -9.06 -7.22 10.27
C THR A 75 -9.36 -7.01 8.79
N SER A 76 -8.38 -7.26 7.93
CA SER A 76 -8.65 -7.64 6.55
C SER A 76 -8.99 -9.13 6.55
N ALA A 77 -10.15 -9.47 7.13
CA ALA A 77 -10.76 -10.76 6.82
C ALA A 77 -11.09 -10.72 5.31
N PRO A 78 -10.58 -11.64 4.49
CA PRO A 78 -11.05 -11.75 3.12
C PRO A 78 -12.56 -12.05 3.16
N PRO A 79 -13.36 -11.58 2.18
CA PRO A 79 -14.73 -12.03 2.04
C PRO A 79 -14.69 -13.56 1.96
N ALA A 80 -15.33 -14.22 2.93
CA ALA A 80 -15.51 -15.66 2.92
C ALA A 80 -16.56 -15.99 1.85
N ASP A 81 -16.16 -16.01 0.59
CA ASP A 81 -16.96 -16.58 -0.49
C ASP A 81 -16.03 -17.17 -1.56
N GLN A 82 -15.64 -18.42 -1.32
CA GLN A 82 -15.29 -19.46 -2.28
C GLN A 82 -14.79 -20.69 -1.48
N ALA A 83 -15.76 -21.49 -1.04
CA ALA A 83 -15.59 -22.87 -0.64
C ALA A 83 -16.46 -23.74 -1.57
#